data_AF-A0A1H1JCN9-F1
#
_entry.id   AF-A0A1H1JCN9-F1
#
_cell.length_a   1.000
_cell.length_b   1.000
_cell.length_c   1.000
_cell.angle_alpha   90.00
_cell.angle_beta   90.00
_cell.angle_gamma   90.00
#
_symmetry.space_group_name_H-M   'P 1'
#
loop_
_entity.id
_entity.type
_entity.pdbx_description
1 polymer ?
#
loop_
_entity_poly.entity_id
_entity_poly.type
_entity_poly.pdbx_seq_one_letter_code
_entity_poly.pdbx_strand_id
1 'polypeptide(L)'
;MRDDAVVAEPIVPTSAMTNAAVNEATKTAAPMPQVDLAALYRDSGIGDVLAELDRDLIGLAPVKTRIREVAAHLLVERARDSLGLAGGAPTLHMCFSGNPGTGKTTVALRMAEVLHRLGYIRRNHLVSVTRDDLVGQYIGHTAPKTRDVLKRAMGGVLFIDEAYYLYRPENERDYGQEAIEILLQTMENQRDDLVVILAGYASRMDVFFESNPGFRSRIAHHITFPDYAETELLDIAEKMLGTLHYRFDATARHAFAEYLARRIRQPNFANARSVRNALDRARLRQANRLFVAALRGAAPIDAAALTLIDAADVRASRVFDEPPPGGPASCLHAAPAI
;
A
#
# COMPACT_ATOMS: atom_id res chain seq x y z
N MET A 1 100.80 1.34 -29.42
CA MET A 1 101.69 1.95 -28.41
C MET A 1 100.81 2.22 -27.21
N ARG A 2 100.90 1.37 -26.17
CA ARG A 2 100.55 1.55 -24.72
C ARG A 2 99.28 2.35 -24.35
N ASP A 3 98.24 1.72 -23.80
CA ASP A 3 98.01 1.32 -22.38
C ASP A 3 97.41 2.43 -21.50
N ASP A 4 96.29 2.04 -20.86
CA ASP A 4 95.74 2.43 -19.55
C ASP A 4 95.36 3.90 -19.22
N ALA A 5 94.38 4.23 -18.36
CA ALA A 5 93.16 3.62 -17.81
C ALA A 5 92.53 4.62 -16.79
N VAL A 6 91.21 4.47 -16.53
CA VAL A 6 90.46 4.73 -15.26
C VAL A 6 89.71 6.06 -14.98
N VAL A 7 88.35 5.95 -15.05
CA VAL A 7 87.24 6.28 -14.10
C VAL A 7 87.24 7.58 -13.26
N ALA A 8 86.14 8.38 -13.37
CA ALA A 8 85.19 8.72 -12.28
C ALA A 8 84.10 9.75 -12.69
N GLU A 9 82.82 9.39 -12.57
CA GLU A 9 81.68 10.30 -12.23
C GLU A 9 81.46 10.29 -10.68
N PRO A 10 80.55 11.05 -10.00
CA PRO A 10 79.39 11.88 -10.45
C PRO A 10 79.06 13.20 -9.64
N ILE A 11 77.86 13.76 -9.91
CA ILE A 11 76.87 14.52 -9.06
C ILE A 11 76.77 16.09 -9.14
N VAL A 12 75.83 16.59 -9.99
CA VAL A 12 74.64 17.52 -9.79
C VAL A 12 74.67 18.52 -8.58
N PRO A 13 74.26 19.83 -8.65
CA PRO A 13 72.86 20.25 -8.90
C PRO A 13 72.47 21.56 -9.65
N THR A 14 71.31 21.43 -10.33
CA THR A 14 70.07 22.24 -10.26
C THR A 14 69.94 23.60 -10.96
N SER A 15 69.44 23.51 -12.20
CA SER A 15 68.26 24.15 -12.83
C SER A 15 67.51 25.34 -12.18
N ALA A 16 67.35 26.34 -13.05
CA ALA A 16 66.07 26.87 -13.57
C ALA A 16 65.41 28.10 -12.92
N MET A 17 65.02 28.97 -13.86
CA MET A 17 64.45 30.30 -13.75
C MET A 17 62.92 30.27 -13.56
N THR A 18 62.40 31.44 -13.14
CA THR A 18 61.06 31.99 -13.43
C THR A 18 59.85 31.35 -12.73
N ASN A 19 59.29 32.07 -11.76
CA ASN A 19 57.86 31.98 -11.41
C ASN A 19 57.36 33.35 -10.92
N ALA A 20 56.87 34.15 -11.86
CA ALA A 20 56.14 35.39 -11.61
C ALA A 20 54.88 35.38 -12.47
N ALA A 21 53.88 34.58 -12.07
CA ALA A 21 52.47 34.67 -12.51
C ALA A 21 51.62 33.53 -11.90
N VAL A 22 51.40 33.53 -10.58
CA VAL A 22 50.31 32.73 -9.99
C VAL A 22 49.77 33.47 -8.75
N ASN A 23 49.11 34.60 -8.94
CA ASN A 23 48.34 35.20 -7.83
C ASN A 23 47.13 36.01 -8.30
N GLU A 24 46.29 35.43 -9.14
CA GLU A 24 44.94 35.91 -9.41
C GLU A 24 44.03 34.71 -9.69
N ALA A 25 43.37 34.21 -8.65
CA ALA A 25 42.05 33.54 -8.68
C ALA A 25 41.85 32.71 -7.40
N THR A 26 41.65 33.37 -6.26
CA THR A 26 40.88 32.77 -5.18
C THR A 26 39.67 33.66 -4.94
N LYS A 27 38.81 33.71 -5.97
CA LYS A 27 37.44 34.19 -5.83
C LYS A 27 36.78 33.20 -4.87
N THR A 28 36.63 33.59 -3.61
CA THR A 28 35.89 32.83 -2.60
C THR A 28 34.53 32.47 -3.19
N ALA A 29 34.35 31.21 -3.56
CA ALA A 29 33.06 30.71 -4.02
C ALA A 29 32.07 30.99 -2.89
N ALA A 30 30.99 31.72 -3.19
CA ALA A 30 29.88 31.86 -2.25
C ALA A 30 29.49 30.45 -1.76
N PRO A 31 29.22 30.26 -0.45
CA PRO A 31 28.86 28.94 0.06
C PRO A 31 27.69 28.43 -0.76
N MET A 32 27.86 27.26 -1.38
CA MET A 32 26.79 26.64 -2.16
C MET A 32 25.55 26.55 -1.27
N PRO A 33 24.35 26.82 -1.80
CA PRO A 33 23.13 26.69 -1.01
C PRO A 33 23.03 25.27 -0.44
N GLN A 34 22.96 25.17 0.88
CA GLN A 34 22.90 23.90 1.61
C GLN A 34 21.46 23.64 2.06
N VAL A 35 21.02 22.39 1.96
CA VAL A 35 19.71 21.95 2.48
C VAL A 35 19.94 20.93 3.58
N ASP A 36 19.35 21.18 4.76
CA ASP A 36 19.28 20.19 5.84
C ASP A 36 18.05 19.29 5.62
N LEU A 37 18.30 18.07 5.15
CA LEU A 37 17.26 17.06 4.93
C LEU A 37 16.57 16.66 6.23
N ALA A 38 17.27 16.68 7.36
CA ALA A 38 16.68 16.30 8.65
C ALA A 38 15.73 17.39 9.16
N ALA A 39 16.07 18.67 8.95
CA ALA A 39 15.14 19.78 9.19
C ALA A 39 13.92 19.69 8.28
N LEU A 40 14.12 19.49 6.97
CA LEU A 40 13.03 19.34 6.00
C LEU A 40 12.08 18.18 6.37
N TYR A 41 12.63 17.05 6.84
CA TYR A 41 11.83 15.90 7.30
C TYR A 41 11.00 16.21 8.55
N ARG A 42 11.58 16.95 9.52
CA ARG A 42 10.84 17.38 10.72
C ARG A 42 9.75 18.39 10.38
N ASP A 43 10.08 19.41 9.60
CA ASP A 43 9.18 20.53 9.29
C ASP A 43 8.01 20.10 8.39
N SER A 44 8.24 19.11 7.53
CA SER A 44 7.17 18.53 6.69
C SER A 44 6.16 17.68 7.48
N GLY A 45 6.48 17.24 8.72
CA GLY A 45 5.59 16.42 9.53
C GLY A 45 5.36 15.00 8.97
N ILE A 46 6.16 14.55 8.00
CA ILE A 46 6.03 13.22 7.38
C ILE A 46 6.27 12.11 8.40
N GLY A 47 7.16 12.34 9.37
CA GLY A 47 7.43 11.40 10.44
C GLY A 47 6.17 11.00 11.22
N ASP A 48 5.27 11.96 11.45
CA ASP A 48 4.01 11.69 12.14
C ASP A 48 3.07 10.83 11.29
N VAL A 49 2.99 11.10 9.98
CA VAL A 49 2.17 10.31 9.03
C VAL A 49 2.70 8.89 8.91
N LEU A 50 4.02 8.71 8.88
CA LEU A 50 4.64 7.38 8.84
C LEU A 50 4.44 6.64 10.17
N ALA A 51 4.50 7.33 11.31
CA ALA A 51 4.18 6.76 12.60
C ALA A 51 2.70 6.38 12.74
N GLU A 52 1.79 7.19 12.17
CA GLU A 52 0.36 6.84 12.04
C GLU A 52 0.16 5.60 11.19
N LEU A 53 0.82 5.52 10.03
CA LEU A 53 0.80 4.34 9.18
C LEU A 53 1.25 3.09 9.96
N ASP A 54 2.29 3.21 10.78
CA ASP A 54 2.80 2.12 11.62
C ASP A 54 1.82 1.68 12.70
N ARG A 55 1.13 2.64 13.33
CA ARG A 55 0.10 2.37 14.35
C ARG A 55 -1.18 1.79 13.73
N ASP A 56 -1.56 2.25 12.55
CA ASP A 56 -2.84 1.92 11.93
C ASP A 56 -2.84 0.57 11.23
N LEU A 57 -1.79 0.28 10.47
CA LEU A 57 -1.62 -0.99 9.79
C LEU A 57 -0.75 -1.90 10.64
N ILE A 58 -1.35 -2.98 11.12
CA ILE A 58 -0.63 -4.07 11.77
C ILE A 58 0.17 -4.79 10.69
N GLY A 59 1.41 -5.19 10.97
CA GLY A 59 2.22 -5.94 10.01
C GLY A 59 2.60 -5.16 8.76
N LEU A 60 2.69 -5.86 7.62
CA LEU A 60 3.03 -5.31 6.28
C LEU A 60 4.36 -4.56 6.22
N ALA A 61 5.39 -5.10 6.88
CA ALA A 61 6.74 -4.52 6.85
C ALA A 61 7.22 -4.19 5.42
N PRO A 62 7.03 -5.05 4.39
CA PRO A 62 7.48 -4.74 3.02
C PRO A 62 6.81 -3.48 2.43
N VAL A 63 5.50 -3.33 2.65
CA VAL A 63 4.74 -2.18 2.14
C VAL A 63 5.14 -0.90 2.88
N LYS A 64 5.28 -0.97 4.20
CA LYS A 64 5.71 0.17 5.02
C LYS A 64 7.11 0.64 4.63
N THR A 65 8.05 -0.28 4.44
CA THR A 65 9.40 0.05 3.94
C THR A 65 9.32 0.71 2.58
N ARG A 66 8.52 0.18 1.65
CA ARG A 66 8.37 0.78 0.32
C ARG A 66 7.79 2.19 0.37
N ILE A 67 6.83 2.46 1.24
CA ILE A 67 6.26 3.80 1.43
C ILE A 67 7.32 4.76 1.99
N ARG A 68 8.14 4.31 2.95
CA ARG A 68 9.24 5.13 3.48
C ARG A 68 10.28 5.46 2.40
N GLU A 69 10.62 4.50 1.55
CA GLU A 69 11.52 4.74 0.41
C GLU A 69 10.96 5.78 -0.56
N VAL A 70 9.67 5.68 -0.91
CA VAL A 70 9.00 6.67 -1.76
C VAL A 70 8.99 8.05 -1.08
N ALA A 71 8.61 8.12 0.20
CA ALA A 71 8.60 9.38 0.95
C ALA A 71 10.00 10.02 1.03
N ALA A 72 11.05 9.22 1.25
CA ALA A 72 12.42 9.69 1.26
C ALA A 72 12.87 10.21 -0.12
N HIS A 73 12.52 9.51 -1.20
CA HIS A 73 12.82 9.96 -2.56
C HIS A 73 12.14 11.31 -2.86
N LEU A 74 10.86 11.45 -2.55
CA LEU A 74 10.10 12.68 -2.76
C LEU A 74 10.60 13.84 -1.88
N LEU A 75 11.05 13.56 -0.65
CA LEU A 75 11.68 14.56 0.20
C LEU A 75 12.98 15.09 -0.43
N VAL A 76 13.80 14.20 -1.00
CA VAL A 76 15.05 14.57 -1.68
C VAL A 76 14.77 15.33 -2.97
N GLU A 77 13.78 14.95 -3.76
CA GLU A 77 13.38 15.71 -4.96
C GLU A 77 12.93 17.12 -4.58
N ARG A 78 12.12 17.28 -3.52
CA ARG A 78 11.76 18.60 -3.00
C ARG A 78 12.98 19.43 -2.57
N ALA A 79 13.98 18.80 -1.95
CA ALA A 79 15.23 19.46 -1.60
C ALA A 79 16.00 19.91 -2.86
N ARG A 80 16.05 19.08 -3.90
CA ARG A 80 16.66 19.41 -5.19
C ARG A 80 15.94 20.59 -5.86
N ASP A 81 14.61 20.61 -5.82
CA ASP A 81 13.80 21.71 -6.35
C ASP A 81 14.10 23.03 -5.64
N SER A 82 14.26 23.00 -4.31
CA SER A 82 14.62 24.20 -3.52
C SER A 82 15.99 24.79 -3.89
N LEU A 83 16.87 23.97 -4.49
CA LEU A 83 18.18 24.36 -4.97
C LEU A 83 18.19 24.72 -6.48
N GLY A 84 17.03 24.68 -7.13
CA GLY A 84 16.93 24.91 -8.58
C GLY A 84 17.53 23.78 -9.42
N LEU A 85 17.70 22.59 -8.85
CA LEU A 85 18.23 21.39 -9.54
C LEU A 85 17.12 20.51 -10.13
N ALA A 86 15.90 21.04 -10.21
CA ALA A 86 14.70 20.36 -10.69
C ALA A 86 14.84 19.95 -12.17
N GLY A 87 14.64 18.67 -12.46
CA GLY A 87 14.61 18.13 -13.83
C GLY A 87 13.22 18.05 -14.46
N GLY A 88 12.20 18.54 -13.76
CA GLY A 88 10.78 18.37 -14.10
C GLY A 88 10.00 17.67 -13.00
N ALA A 89 8.67 17.68 -13.10
CA ALA A 89 7.80 17.04 -12.12
C ALA A 89 8.01 15.51 -12.10
N PRO A 90 8.31 14.90 -10.94
CA PRO A 90 8.45 13.45 -10.85
C PRO A 90 7.13 12.77 -11.22
N THR A 91 7.21 11.59 -11.83
CA THR A 91 6.03 10.76 -12.07
C THR A 91 5.59 10.13 -10.75
N LEU A 92 4.41 10.54 -10.24
CA LEU A 92 3.95 10.13 -8.91
C LEU A 92 2.89 9.01 -8.93
N HIS A 93 2.40 8.63 -10.11
CA HIS A 93 1.35 7.63 -10.22
C HIS A 93 1.81 6.26 -9.73
N MET A 94 0.90 5.53 -9.09
CA MET A 94 1.22 4.28 -8.41
C MET A 94 0.26 3.15 -8.80
N CYS A 95 0.72 1.91 -8.68
CA CYS A 95 -0.08 0.70 -8.79
C CYS A 95 0.03 -0.11 -7.50
N PHE A 96 -1.12 -0.39 -6.87
CA PHE A 96 -1.26 -1.21 -5.67
C PHE A 96 -1.82 -2.58 -6.03
N SER A 97 -0.95 -3.58 -6.09
CA SER A 97 -1.32 -4.96 -6.44
C SER A 97 -1.43 -5.82 -5.18
N GLY A 98 -2.51 -6.59 -5.03
CA GLY A 98 -2.63 -7.57 -3.93
C GLY A 98 -4.07 -7.96 -3.63
N ASN A 99 -4.24 -8.96 -2.75
CA ASN A 99 -5.56 -9.51 -2.43
C ASN A 99 -6.47 -8.53 -1.69
N PRO A 100 -7.79 -8.76 -1.65
CA PRO A 100 -8.72 -7.92 -0.90
C PRO A 100 -8.40 -7.95 0.59
N GLY A 101 -8.61 -6.82 1.27
CA GLY A 101 -8.40 -6.73 2.71
C GLY A 101 -6.93 -6.64 3.13
N THR A 102 -5.98 -6.41 2.22
CA THR A 102 -4.56 -6.15 2.53
C THR A 102 -4.24 -4.69 2.87
N GLY A 103 -5.25 -3.82 3.02
CA GLY A 103 -5.04 -2.43 3.46
C GLY A 103 -4.71 -1.41 2.36
N LYS A 104 -4.84 -1.76 1.07
CA LYS A 104 -4.59 -0.86 -0.08
C LYS A 104 -5.23 0.52 0.05
N THR A 105 -6.51 0.59 0.38
CA THR A 105 -7.25 1.87 0.52
C THR A 105 -6.74 2.70 1.70
N THR A 106 -6.42 2.06 2.83
CA THR A 106 -5.86 2.73 4.01
C THR A 106 -4.47 3.30 3.68
N VAL A 107 -3.64 2.54 2.98
CA VAL A 107 -2.34 3.01 2.50
C VAL A 107 -2.48 4.15 1.50
N ALA A 108 -3.46 4.11 0.60
CA ALA A 108 -3.71 5.18 -0.37
C ALA A 108 -4.07 6.50 0.33
N LEU A 109 -4.88 6.44 1.41
CA LEU A 109 -5.21 7.61 2.22
C LEU A 109 -3.97 8.22 2.87
N ARG A 110 -3.09 7.39 3.45
CA ARG A 110 -1.83 7.85 4.05
C ARG A 110 -0.86 8.39 3.00
N MET A 111 -0.84 7.80 1.80
CA MET A 111 -0.03 8.31 0.71
C MET A 111 -0.51 9.70 0.24
N ALA A 112 -1.83 9.92 0.16
CA ALA A 112 -2.38 11.25 -0.13
C ALA A 112 -1.91 12.28 0.92
N GLU A 113 -1.93 11.90 2.20
CA GLU A 113 -1.43 12.77 3.27
C GLU A 113 0.07 13.07 3.13
N VAL A 114 0.91 12.06 2.85
CA VAL A 114 2.35 12.25 2.60
C VAL A 114 2.60 13.22 1.43
N LEU A 115 1.90 13.00 0.30
CA LEU A 115 2.02 13.85 -0.89
C LEU A 115 1.59 15.29 -0.60
N HIS A 116 0.55 15.48 0.22
CA HIS A 116 0.07 16.81 0.59
C HIS A 116 1.08 17.55 1.49
N ARG A 117 1.61 16.86 2.50
CA ARG A 117 2.63 17.41 3.42
C ARG A 117 3.91 17.81 2.70
N LEU A 118 4.28 17.05 1.67
CA LEU A 118 5.42 17.37 0.79
C LEU A 118 5.11 18.44 -0.27
N GLY A 119 3.85 18.88 -0.39
CA GLY A 119 3.44 19.91 -1.33
C GLY A 119 3.32 19.44 -2.78
N TYR A 120 3.28 18.13 -3.03
CA TYR A 120 3.04 17.57 -4.38
C TYR A 120 1.57 17.57 -4.78
N ILE A 121 0.65 17.61 -3.80
CA ILE A 121 -0.78 17.80 -4.05
C ILE A 121 -1.33 18.96 -3.22
N ARG A 122 -2.27 19.70 -3.82
CA ARG A 122 -2.83 20.94 -3.24
C ARG A 122 -3.77 20.67 -2.05
N ARG A 123 -4.43 19.52 -2.04
CA ARG A 123 -5.46 19.14 -1.06
C ARG A 123 -5.21 17.71 -0.59
N ASN A 124 -5.35 17.48 0.72
CA ASN A 124 -5.40 16.14 1.28
C ASN A 124 -6.78 15.50 1.05
N HIS A 125 -7.08 15.12 -0.20
CA HIS A 125 -8.29 14.38 -0.53
C HIS A 125 -7.98 13.16 -1.38
N LEU A 126 -8.71 12.08 -1.10
CA LEU A 126 -8.68 10.83 -1.85
C LEU A 126 -10.08 10.60 -2.44
N VAL A 127 -10.19 10.56 -3.75
CA VAL A 127 -11.43 10.18 -4.45
C VAL A 127 -11.32 8.71 -4.82
N SER A 128 -12.02 7.84 -4.08
CA SER A 128 -12.11 6.42 -4.40
C SER A 128 -13.23 6.19 -5.42
N VAL A 129 -12.92 5.50 -6.50
CA VAL A 129 -13.85 5.16 -7.57
C VAL A 129 -13.69 3.72 -8.04
N THR A 130 -14.73 3.21 -8.68
CA THR A 130 -14.76 1.91 -9.34
C THR A 130 -15.07 2.08 -10.82
N ARG A 131 -15.13 0.98 -11.57
CA ARG A 131 -15.57 0.98 -12.98
C ARG A 131 -16.92 1.70 -13.16
N ASP A 132 -17.87 1.43 -12.28
CA ASP A 132 -19.24 1.94 -12.41
C ASP A 132 -19.31 3.46 -12.25
N ASP A 133 -18.30 4.08 -11.64
CA ASP A 133 -18.21 5.53 -11.50
C ASP A 133 -17.59 6.20 -12.74
N LEU A 134 -16.82 5.47 -13.53
CA LEU A 134 -16.11 5.99 -14.70
C LEU A 134 -16.85 5.70 -16.00
N VAL A 135 -17.40 4.49 -16.14
CA VAL A 135 -18.03 4.01 -17.36
C VAL A 135 -19.54 4.29 -17.34
N GLY A 136 -20.05 4.85 -18.43
CA GLY A 136 -21.48 5.13 -18.63
C GLY A 136 -22.24 3.88 -19.08
N GLN A 137 -23.56 3.88 -18.84
CA GLN A 137 -24.44 2.80 -19.32
C GLN A 137 -24.79 2.93 -20.82
N TYR A 138 -24.64 4.14 -21.37
CA TYR A 138 -25.03 4.48 -22.75
C TYR A 138 -23.85 5.08 -23.51
N ILE A 139 -23.90 4.99 -24.85
CA ILE A 139 -22.91 5.58 -25.77
C ILE A 139 -22.75 7.07 -25.48
N GLY A 140 -21.51 7.55 -25.41
CA GLY A 140 -21.18 8.97 -25.20
C GLY A 140 -21.34 9.48 -23.77
N HIS A 141 -21.81 8.65 -22.82
CA HIS A 141 -21.88 9.02 -21.40
C HIS A 141 -20.58 8.75 -20.64
N THR A 142 -19.67 7.92 -21.15
CA THR A 142 -18.42 7.57 -20.45
C THR A 142 -17.46 8.73 -20.38
N ALA A 143 -17.21 9.43 -21.48
CA ALA A 143 -16.36 10.62 -21.50
C ALA A 143 -16.74 11.71 -20.47
N PRO A 144 -17.98 12.24 -20.44
CA PRO A 144 -18.35 13.27 -19.47
C PRO A 144 -18.25 12.76 -18.03
N LYS A 145 -18.68 11.52 -17.77
CA LYS A 145 -18.64 10.91 -16.45
C LYS A 145 -17.21 10.74 -15.91
N THR A 146 -16.30 10.25 -16.76
CA THR A 146 -14.86 10.14 -16.42
C THR A 146 -14.25 11.52 -16.17
N ARG A 147 -14.55 12.52 -17.01
CA ARG A 147 -14.06 13.89 -16.83
C ARG A 147 -14.56 14.54 -15.54
N ASP A 148 -15.81 14.31 -15.15
CA ASP A 148 -16.37 14.84 -13.91
C ASP A 148 -15.69 14.23 -12.68
N VAL A 149 -15.42 12.92 -12.70
CA VAL A 149 -14.65 12.25 -11.66
C VAL A 149 -13.22 12.80 -11.58
N LEU A 150 -12.56 12.97 -12.73
CA LEU A 150 -11.22 13.54 -12.77
C LEU A 150 -11.20 14.96 -12.21
N LYS A 151 -12.15 15.80 -12.62
CA LYS A 151 -12.31 17.18 -12.11
C LYS A 151 -12.47 17.23 -10.59
N ARG A 152 -13.22 16.29 -10.01
CA ARG A 152 -13.35 16.15 -8.55
C ARG A 152 -12.05 15.72 -7.88
N ALA A 153 -11.23 14.92 -8.54
CA ALA A 153 -9.98 14.41 -8.01
C ALA A 153 -8.80 15.38 -8.17
N MET A 154 -8.89 16.38 -9.05
CA MET A 154 -7.86 17.40 -9.25
C MET A 154 -7.44 18.09 -7.95
N GLY A 155 -6.14 18.31 -7.80
CA GLY A 155 -5.50 18.81 -6.59
C GLY A 155 -5.25 17.75 -5.52
N GLY A 156 -5.57 16.49 -5.78
CA GLY A 156 -5.40 15.39 -4.83
C GLY A 156 -5.15 14.04 -5.50
N VAL A 157 -5.69 12.97 -4.92
CA VAL A 157 -5.44 11.59 -5.36
C VAL A 157 -6.72 10.93 -5.88
N LEU A 158 -6.65 10.33 -7.07
CA LEU A 158 -7.68 9.45 -7.62
C LEU A 158 -7.30 7.99 -7.36
N PHE A 159 -8.11 7.27 -6.60
CA PHE A 159 -7.94 5.85 -6.33
C PHE A 159 -8.96 5.04 -7.14
N ILE A 160 -8.48 4.22 -8.08
CA ILE A 160 -9.32 3.37 -8.91
C ILE A 160 -9.21 1.93 -8.42
N ASP A 161 -10.24 1.44 -7.73
CA ASP A 161 -10.29 0.06 -7.27
C ASP A 161 -10.67 -0.89 -8.41
N GLU A 162 -10.03 -2.06 -8.42
CA GLU A 162 -10.15 -3.09 -9.45
C GLU A 162 -10.07 -2.51 -10.88
N ALA A 163 -9.07 -1.66 -11.13
CA ALA A 163 -8.93 -0.88 -12.36
C ALA A 163 -8.90 -1.71 -13.65
N TYR A 164 -8.44 -2.97 -13.57
CA TYR A 164 -8.45 -3.91 -14.68
C TYR A 164 -9.86 -4.14 -15.25
N TYR A 165 -10.92 -3.88 -14.47
CA TYR A 165 -12.29 -3.98 -14.98
C TYR A 165 -12.63 -2.92 -16.01
N LEU A 166 -11.89 -1.82 -16.13
CA LEU A 166 -12.10 -0.81 -17.18
C LEU A 166 -11.89 -1.38 -18.59
N TYR A 167 -11.08 -2.44 -18.72
CA TYR A 167 -10.84 -3.10 -19.99
C TYR A 167 -11.49 -4.49 -20.00
N ARG A 168 -12.52 -4.68 -20.84
CA ARG A 168 -13.13 -5.99 -21.10
C ARG A 168 -13.21 -6.24 -22.61
N PRO A 169 -12.21 -6.93 -23.20
CA PRO A 169 -12.18 -7.15 -24.65
C PRO A 169 -13.32 -8.04 -25.16
N GLU A 170 -13.89 -8.87 -24.29
CA GLU A 170 -14.97 -9.81 -24.62
C GLU A 170 -16.32 -9.12 -24.90
N ASN A 171 -16.47 -7.83 -24.59
CA ASN A 171 -17.74 -7.13 -24.70
C ASN A 171 -17.64 -5.98 -25.71
N GLU A 172 -18.12 -6.20 -26.93
CA GLU A 172 -18.08 -5.23 -28.04
C GLU A 172 -18.84 -3.92 -27.75
N ARG A 173 -19.73 -3.92 -26.75
CA ARG A 173 -20.47 -2.73 -26.30
C ARG A 173 -19.86 -2.09 -25.05
N ASP A 174 -18.60 -2.38 -24.74
CA ASP A 174 -17.91 -1.79 -23.60
C ASP A 174 -17.24 -0.46 -23.97
N TYR A 175 -17.71 0.63 -23.36
CA TYR A 175 -17.15 1.97 -23.50
C TYR A 175 -16.00 2.25 -22.53
N GLY A 176 -15.51 1.25 -21.79
CA GLY A 176 -14.41 1.40 -20.85
C GLY A 176 -13.08 1.84 -21.47
N GLN A 177 -12.87 1.56 -22.77
CA GLN A 177 -11.70 2.06 -23.50
C GLN A 177 -11.65 3.59 -23.57
N GLU A 178 -12.79 4.25 -23.75
CA GLU A 178 -12.87 5.72 -23.76
C GLU A 178 -12.41 6.30 -22.41
N ALA A 179 -12.77 5.64 -21.29
CA ALA A 179 -12.30 6.05 -19.96
C ALA A 179 -10.78 5.88 -19.81
N ILE A 180 -10.21 4.79 -20.34
CA ILE A 180 -8.76 4.52 -20.31
C ILE A 180 -8.00 5.57 -21.10
N GLU A 181 -8.45 5.93 -22.30
CA GLU A 181 -7.82 6.96 -23.13
C GLU A 181 -7.80 8.32 -22.41
N ILE A 182 -8.93 8.73 -21.83
CA ILE A 182 -9.04 9.99 -21.07
C ILE A 182 -8.14 9.96 -19.83
N LEU A 183 -8.06 8.82 -19.13
CA LEU A 183 -7.16 8.64 -17.98
C LEU A 183 -5.70 8.79 -18.38
N LEU A 184 -5.26 8.09 -19.43
CA LEU A 184 -3.88 8.16 -19.93
C LEU A 184 -3.49 9.57 -20.38
N GLN A 185 -4.38 10.26 -21.10
CA GLN A 185 -4.16 11.65 -21.52
C GLN A 185 -4.03 12.58 -20.30
N THR A 186 -4.87 12.38 -19.28
CA THR A 186 -4.84 13.21 -18.07
C THR A 186 -3.59 12.95 -17.24
N MET A 187 -3.19 11.68 -17.09
CA MET A 187 -1.93 11.30 -16.41
C MET A 187 -0.70 11.90 -17.10
N GLU A 188 -0.75 12.10 -18.43
CA GLU A 188 0.33 12.77 -19.16
C GLU A 188 0.35 14.28 -18.93
N ASN A 189 -0.82 14.92 -19.07
CA ASN A 189 -0.93 16.37 -19.17
C ASN A 189 -1.04 17.08 -17.81
N GLN A 190 -1.50 16.38 -16.76
CA GLN A 190 -1.84 16.95 -15.45
C GLN A 190 -1.03 16.33 -14.31
N ARG A 191 0.28 16.14 -14.52
CA ARG A 191 1.18 15.48 -13.57
C ARG A 191 1.34 16.22 -12.25
N ASP A 192 1.27 17.55 -12.28
CA ASP A 192 1.43 18.42 -11.10
C ASP A 192 0.16 18.53 -10.25
N ASP A 193 -0.99 18.12 -10.80
CA ASP A 193 -2.27 18.39 -10.16
C ASP A 193 -3.04 17.12 -9.77
N LEU A 194 -2.73 15.97 -10.38
CA LEU A 194 -3.44 14.73 -10.11
C LEU A 194 -2.48 13.58 -9.91
N VAL A 195 -2.66 12.83 -8.82
CA VAL A 195 -1.99 11.54 -8.64
C VAL A 195 -3.01 10.41 -8.77
N VAL A 196 -2.78 9.49 -9.71
CA VAL A 196 -3.61 8.30 -9.91
C VAL A 196 -2.97 7.10 -9.22
N ILE A 197 -3.77 6.40 -8.41
CA ILE A 197 -3.42 5.11 -7.80
C ILE A 197 -4.37 4.05 -8.35
N LEU A 198 -3.84 3.11 -9.13
CA LEU A 198 -4.59 1.96 -9.61
C LEU A 198 -4.47 0.82 -8.59
N ALA A 199 -5.57 0.17 -8.25
CA ALA A 199 -5.56 -0.98 -7.35
C ALA A 199 -6.21 -2.22 -7.96
N GLY A 200 -5.73 -3.40 -7.58
CA GLY A 200 -6.32 -4.66 -8.04
C GLY A 200 -5.52 -5.91 -7.65
N TYR A 201 -5.97 -7.08 -8.11
CA TYR A 201 -5.19 -8.32 -8.01
C TYR A 201 -3.99 -8.26 -8.95
N ALA A 202 -2.83 -8.73 -8.48
CA ALA A 202 -1.57 -8.67 -9.24
C ALA A 202 -1.71 -9.26 -10.66
N SER A 203 -2.17 -10.51 -10.76
CA SER A 203 -2.31 -11.20 -12.05
C SER A 203 -3.26 -10.49 -13.04
N ARG A 204 -4.34 -9.88 -12.54
CA ARG A 204 -5.28 -9.13 -13.40
C ARG A 204 -4.73 -7.77 -13.81
N MET A 205 -3.97 -7.12 -12.94
CA MET A 205 -3.28 -5.87 -13.25
C MET A 205 -2.18 -6.09 -14.30
N ASP A 206 -1.47 -7.21 -14.25
CA ASP A 206 -0.45 -7.55 -15.25
C ASP A 206 -1.05 -7.65 -16.66
N VAL A 207 -2.16 -8.40 -16.81
CA VAL A 207 -2.91 -8.50 -18.07
C VAL A 207 -3.45 -7.15 -18.53
N PHE A 208 -3.94 -6.33 -17.59
CA PHE A 208 -4.41 -4.98 -17.88
C PHE A 208 -3.29 -4.09 -18.46
N PHE A 209 -2.07 -4.18 -17.91
CA PHE A 209 -0.92 -3.42 -18.38
C PHE A 209 -0.31 -3.95 -19.68
N GLU A 210 -0.41 -5.25 -19.95
CA GLU A 210 -0.03 -5.83 -21.24
C GLU A 210 -0.95 -5.33 -22.36
N SER A 211 -2.25 -5.25 -22.07
CA SER A 211 -3.25 -4.76 -23.02
C SER A 211 -3.18 -3.25 -23.24
N ASN A 212 -2.73 -2.49 -22.22
CA ASN A 212 -2.67 -1.03 -22.23
C ASN A 212 -1.26 -0.54 -21.86
N PRO A 213 -0.27 -0.66 -22.77
CA PRO A 213 1.14 -0.38 -22.47
C PRO A 213 1.40 1.07 -22.03
N GLY A 214 0.52 2.01 -22.39
CA GLY A 214 0.60 3.42 -22.00
C GLY A 214 0.58 3.66 -20.48
N PHE A 215 0.07 2.73 -19.68
CA PHE A 215 0.12 2.83 -18.22
C PHE A 215 1.50 2.52 -17.64
N ARG A 216 2.23 1.55 -18.22
CA ARG A 216 3.54 1.11 -17.70
C ARG A 216 4.57 2.24 -17.71
N SER A 217 4.51 3.14 -18.68
CA SER A 217 5.41 4.29 -18.75
C SER A 217 5.06 5.43 -17.80
N ARG A 218 3.81 5.48 -17.31
CA ARG A 218 3.30 6.59 -16.46
C ARG A 218 3.27 6.24 -14.98
N ILE A 219 3.25 4.96 -14.65
CA ILE A 219 3.26 4.46 -13.28
C ILE A 219 4.72 4.29 -12.84
N ALA A 220 5.17 5.13 -11.92
CA ALA A 220 6.54 5.07 -11.40
C ALA A 220 6.69 4.03 -10.29
N HIS A 221 5.63 3.81 -9.52
CA HIS A 221 5.71 3.00 -8.31
C HIS A 221 4.73 1.83 -8.35
N HIS A 222 5.27 0.62 -8.36
CA HIS A 222 4.51 -0.61 -8.15
C HIS A 222 4.72 -1.06 -6.69
N ILE A 223 3.62 -1.17 -5.95
CA ILE A 223 3.60 -1.61 -4.56
C ILE A 223 2.78 -2.89 -4.47
N THR A 224 3.45 -3.99 -4.12
CA THR A 224 2.83 -5.29 -3.90
C THR A 224 2.44 -5.45 -2.44
N PHE A 225 1.18 -5.77 -2.21
CA PHE A 225 0.59 -6.01 -0.90
C PHE A 225 0.47 -7.52 -0.66
N PRO A 226 1.35 -8.10 0.17
CA PRO A 226 1.26 -9.52 0.51
C PRO A 226 0.04 -9.81 1.38
N ASP A 227 -0.33 -11.08 1.45
CA ASP A 227 -1.28 -11.55 2.45
C ASP A 227 -0.68 -11.47 3.86
N TYR A 228 -1.54 -11.35 4.86
CA TYR A 228 -1.12 -11.29 6.25
C TYR A 228 -0.80 -12.69 6.80
N ALA A 229 0.18 -12.75 7.70
CA ALA A 229 0.41 -13.92 8.52
C ALA A 229 -0.76 -14.15 9.49
N GLU A 230 -0.91 -15.38 9.97
CA GLU A 230 -1.95 -15.75 10.94
C GLU A 230 -1.90 -14.91 12.23
N THR A 231 -0.69 -14.66 12.73
CA THR A 231 -0.45 -13.81 13.90
C THR A 231 -0.89 -12.36 13.66
N GLU A 232 -0.55 -11.80 12.49
CA GLU A 232 -0.97 -10.45 12.11
C GLU A 232 -2.49 -10.35 11.97
N LEU A 233 -3.16 -11.38 11.44
CA LEU A 233 -4.62 -11.43 11.34
C LEU A 233 -5.31 -11.50 12.70
N LEU A 234 -4.70 -12.19 13.67
CA LEU A 234 -5.19 -12.25 15.04
C LEU A 234 -5.08 -10.89 15.73
N ASP A 235 -3.94 -10.21 15.57
CA ASP A 235 -3.75 -8.86 16.09
C ASP A 235 -4.74 -7.87 15.44
N ILE A 236 -5.00 -8.02 14.13
CA ILE A 236 -6.04 -7.25 13.42
C ILE A 236 -7.42 -7.51 14.02
N ALA A 237 -7.73 -8.75 14.36
CA ALA A 237 -9.00 -9.10 14.97
C ALA A 237 -9.18 -8.42 16.33
N GLU A 238 -8.15 -8.45 17.18
CA GLU A 238 -8.20 -7.79 18.48
C GLU A 238 -8.29 -6.27 18.39
N LYS A 239 -7.56 -5.67 17.45
CA LYS A 239 -7.68 -4.23 17.19
C LYS A 239 -9.09 -3.86 16.75
N MET A 240 -9.71 -4.65 15.87
CA MET A 240 -11.11 -4.44 15.46
C MET A 240 -12.08 -4.58 16.63
N LEU A 241 -11.89 -5.57 17.50
CA LEU A 241 -12.71 -5.75 18.70
C LEU A 241 -12.54 -4.60 19.69
N GLY A 242 -11.32 -4.12 19.91
CA GLY A 242 -11.02 -2.99 20.77
C GLY A 242 -11.78 -1.73 20.36
N THR A 243 -11.82 -1.42 19.06
CA THR A 243 -12.62 -0.30 18.51
C THR A 243 -14.12 -0.48 18.73
N LEU A 244 -14.60 -1.72 18.78
CA LEU A 244 -16.01 -2.06 19.03
C LEU A 244 -16.32 -2.27 20.52
N HIS A 245 -15.35 -2.06 21.41
CA HIS A 245 -15.44 -2.36 22.85
C HIS A 245 -15.75 -3.83 23.17
N TYR A 246 -15.32 -4.76 22.32
CA TYR A 246 -15.35 -6.20 22.60
C TYR A 246 -13.95 -6.71 22.96
N ARG A 247 -13.90 -7.89 23.58
CA ARG A 247 -12.65 -8.61 23.84
C ARG A 247 -12.83 -10.12 23.68
N PHE A 248 -11.72 -10.79 23.39
CA PHE A 248 -11.59 -12.24 23.57
C PHE A 248 -11.10 -12.54 24.99
N ASP A 249 -11.51 -13.69 25.54
CA ASP A 249 -10.74 -14.35 26.59
C ASP A 249 -9.65 -15.24 25.95
N ALA A 250 -8.84 -15.88 26.80
CA ALA A 250 -7.74 -16.73 26.33
C ALA A 250 -8.22 -17.91 25.48
N THR A 251 -9.37 -18.50 25.82
CA THR A 251 -9.92 -19.66 25.10
C THR A 251 -10.52 -19.24 23.75
N ALA A 252 -11.20 -18.09 23.67
CA ALA A 252 -11.71 -17.51 22.44
C ALA A 252 -10.59 -17.05 21.52
N ARG A 253 -9.52 -16.44 22.06
CA ARG A 253 -8.33 -16.08 21.28
C ARG A 253 -7.71 -17.32 20.63
N HIS A 254 -7.56 -18.41 21.38
CA HIS A 254 -7.07 -19.68 20.85
C HIS A 254 -8.01 -20.27 19.79
N ALA A 255 -9.32 -20.30 20.05
CA ALA A 255 -10.30 -20.76 19.09
C ALA A 255 -10.30 -19.91 17.80
N PHE A 256 -10.04 -18.61 17.91
CA PHE A 256 -9.96 -17.72 16.75
C PHE A 256 -8.67 -17.93 15.94
N ALA A 257 -7.54 -18.23 16.59
CA ALA A 257 -6.33 -18.67 15.89
C ALA A 257 -6.59 -19.98 15.11
N GLU A 258 -7.20 -20.99 15.73
CA GLU A 258 -7.61 -22.23 15.04
C GLU A 258 -8.54 -21.96 13.85
N TYR A 259 -9.48 -21.02 14.01
CA TYR A 259 -10.36 -20.58 12.93
C TYR A 259 -9.58 -19.98 11.76
N LEU A 260 -8.60 -19.10 12.04
CA LEU A 260 -7.78 -18.46 11.01
C LEU A 260 -6.92 -19.49 10.25
N ALA A 261 -6.26 -20.41 10.98
CA ALA A 261 -5.44 -21.47 10.40
C ALA A 261 -6.20 -22.32 9.37
N ARG A 262 -7.50 -22.56 9.61
CA ARG A 262 -8.40 -23.24 8.66
C ARG A 262 -8.88 -22.30 7.55
N ARG A 263 -9.32 -21.09 7.91
CA ARG A 263 -9.98 -20.16 6.98
C ARG A 263 -9.04 -19.61 5.90
N ILE A 264 -7.75 -19.44 6.19
CA ILE A 264 -6.74 -18.97 5.22
C ILE A 264 -6.62 -19.93 4.03
N ARG A 265 -6.83 -21.23 4.25
CA ARG A 265 -6.70 -22.27 3.21
C ARG A 265 -7.97 -22.46 2.38
N GLN A 266 -9.08 -21.85 2.77
CA GLN A 266 -10.35 -21.95 2.07
C GLN A 266 -10.44 -20.95 0.90
N PRO A 267 -11.25 -21.25 -0.13
CA PRO A 267 -11.43 -20.33 -1.25
C PRO A 267 -12.03 -18.99 -0.81
N ASN A 268 -11.74 -17.94 -1.60
CA ASN A 268 -12.22 -16.58 -1.37
C ASN A 268 -11.80 -16.00 -0.01
N PHE A 269 -10.60 -16.36 0.47
CA PHE A 269 -10.01 -15.69 1.61
C PHE A 269 -9.66 -14.24 1.25
N ALA A 270 -10.02 -13.31 2.13
CA ALA A 270 -9.93 -11.87 1.89
C ALA A 270 -9.32 -11.13 3.09
N ASN A 271 -8.30 -11.73 3.72
CA ASN A 271 -7.50 -11.12 4.79
C ASN A 271 -8.38 -10.45 5.87
N ALA A 272 -8.12 -9.17 6.19
CA ALA A 272 -8.86 -8.40 7.20
C ALA A 272 -10.37 -8.31 6.91
N ARG A 273 -10.82 -8.41 5.66
CA ARG A 273 -12.26 -8.47 5.33
C ARG A 273 -12.87 -9.80 5.77
N SER A 274 -12.14 -10.91 5.62
CA SER A 274 -12.57 -12.22 6.16
C SER A 274 -12.59 -12.21 7.70
N VAL A 275 -11.61 -11.57 8.33
CA VAL A 275 -11.58 -11.38 9.79
C VAL A 275 -12.80 -10.59 10.26
N ARG A 276 -13.08 -9.42 9.67
CA ARG A 276 -14.27 -8.62 9.99
C ARG A 276 -15.55 -9.45 9.90
N ASN A 277 -15.75 -10.14 8.78
CA ASN A 277 -16.93 -10.99 8.58
C ASN A 277 -17.02 -12.12 9.63
N ALA A 278 -15.88 -12.67 10.07
CA ALA A 278 -15.85 -13.68 11.13
C ALA A 278 -16.24 -13.10 12.49
N LEU A 279 -15.73 -11.91 12.83
CA LEU A 279 -16.06 -11.20 14.06
C LEU A 279 -17.54 -10.80 14.09
N ASP A 280 -18.10 -10.30 12.99
CA ASP A 280 -19.52 -9.94 12.92
C ASP A 280 -20.42 -11.17 13.15
N ARG A 281 -20.05 -12.33 12.59
CA ARG A 281 -20.74 -13.59 12.88
C ARG A 281 -20.57 -14.03 14.33
N ALA A 282 -19.38 -13.91 14.90
CA ALA A 282 -19.14 -14.25 16.31
C ALA A 282 -19.97 -13.37 17.25
N ARG A 283 -20.05 -12.06 16.98
CA ARG A 283 -20.89 -11.10 17.72
C ARG A 283 -22.37 -11.47 17.62
N LEU A 284 -22.85 -11.85 16.44
CA LEU A 284 -24.23 -12.31 16.28
C LEU A 284 -24.52 -13.58 17.11
N ARG A 285 -23.58 -14.53 17.16
CA ARG A 285 -23.73 -15.74 17.99
C ARG A 285 -23.70 -15.42 19.48
N GLN A 286 -22.79 -14.54 19.90
CA GLN A 286 -22.68 -14.08 21.28
C GLN A 286 -23.98 -13.40 21.75
N ALA A 287 -24.55 -12.52 20.93
CA ALA A 287 -25.81 -11.85 21.24
C ALA A 287 -26.96 -12.86 21.41
N ASN A 288 -27.06 -13.84 20.50
CA ASN A 288 -28.06 -14.91 20.60
C ASN A 288 -27.86 -15.78 21.85
N ARG A 289 -26.61 -16.13 22.18
CA ARG A 289 -26.30 -16.90 23.38
C ARG A 289 -26.74 -16.19 24.65
N LEU A 290 -26.39 -14.91 24.78
CA LEU A 290 -26.78 -14.11 25.95
C LEU A 290 -28.30 -13.96 26.05
N PHE A 291 -28.97 -13.71 24.93
CA PHE A 291 -30.42 -13.58 24.88
C PHE A 291 -31.14 -14.88 25.27
N VAL A 292 -30.71 -16.02 24.71
CA VAL A 292 -31.29 -17.33 25.04
C VAL A 292 -31.01 -17.71 26.50
N ALA A 293 -29.83 -17.40 27.03
CA ALA A 293 -29.51 -17.62 28.44
C ALA A 293 -30.43 -16.81 29.36
N ALA A 294 -30.67 -15.53 29.03
CA ALA A 294 -31.59 -14.69 29.78
C ALA A 294 -33.03 -15.24 29.77
N LEU A 295 -33.54 -15.69 28.61
CA LEU A 295 -34.87 -16.31 28.52
C LEU A 295 -35.00 -17.62 29.31
N ARG A 296 -33.87 -18.31 29.57
CA ARG A 296 -33.82 -19.53 30.39
C ARG A 296 -33.64 -19.26 31.88
N GLY A 297 -33.71 -17.99 32.31
CA GLY A 297 -33.63 -17.60 33.72
C GLY A 297 -32.20 -17.45 34.25
N ALA A 298 -31.21 -17.22 33.38
CA ALA A 298 -29.87 -16.83 33.82
C ALA A 298 -29.89 -15.50 34.60
N ALA A 299 -28.92 -15.33 35.50
CA ALA A 299 -28.77 -14.09 36.26
C ALA A 299 -28.55 -12.87 35.33
N PRO A 300 -28.94 -11.65 35.77
CA PRO A 300 -28.61 -10.42 35.06
C PRO A 300 -27.10 -10.32 34.78
N ILE A 301 -26.76 -9.89 33.57
CA ILE A 301 -25.39 -9.79 33.09
C ILE A 301 -24.85 -8.37 33.22
N ASP A 302 -23.54 -8.24 33.41
CA ASP A 302 -22.84 -6.97 33.50
C ASP A 302 -22.21 -6.55 32.16
N ALA A 303 -21.55 -5.39 32.15
CA ALA A 303 -20.82 -4.91 30.98
C ALA A 303 -19.68 -5.86 30.56
N ALA A 304 -19.06 -6.57 31.51
CA ALA A 304 -17.98 -7.49 31.21
C ALA A 304 -18.48 -8.69 30.39
N ALA A 305 -19.68 -9.19 30.66
CA ALA A 305 -20.32 -10.26 29.91
C ALA A 305 -20.82 -9.80 28.51
N LEU A 306 -21.35 -8.58 28.40
CA LEU A 306 -21.80 -8.02 27.11
C LEU A 306 -20.66 -7.81 26.11
N THR A 307 -19.45 -7.56 26.62
CA THR A 307 -18.25 -7.27 25.82
C THR A 307 -17.40 -8.50 25.53
N LEU A 308 -17.65 -9.63 26.19
CA LEU A 308 -16.88 -10.86 26.01
C LEU A 308 -17.44 -11.73 24.88
N ILE A 309 -16.58 -12.04 23.91
CA ILE A 309 -16.78 -13.12 22.94
C ILE A 309 -16.03 -14.36 23.43
N ASP A 310 -16.74 -15.47 23.52
CA ASP A 310 -16.23 -16.74 24.05
C ASP A 310 -15.85 -17.70 22.91
N ALA A 311 -15.11 -18.75 23.26
CA ALA A 311 -14.73 -19.82 22.35
C ALA A 311 -15.94 -20.49 21.68
N ALA A 312 -17.08 -20.64 22.38
CA ALA A 312 -18.30 -21.21 21.80
C ALA A 312 -18.83 -20.40 20.62
N ASP A 313 -18.74 -19.07 20.69
CA ASP A 313 -19.23 -18.16 19.65
C ASP A 313 -18.37 -18.22 18.38
N VAL A 314 -17.10 -18.58 18.53
CA VAL A 314 -16.16 -18.80 17.42
C VAL A 314 -16.31 -20.21 16.85
N ARG A 315 -16.33 -21.24 17.71
CA ARG A 315 -16.37 -22.66 17.33
C ARG A 315 -17.67 -23.10 16.67
N ALA A 316 -18.78 -22.41 16.92
CA ALA A 316 -20.05 -22.62 16.22
C ALA A 316 -20.02 -22.19 14.72
N SER A 317 -18.85 -21.92 14.17
CA SER A 317 -18.67 -21.59 12.75
C SER A 317 -18.48 -22.85 11.91
N ARG A 318 -19.10 -22.87 10.71
CA ARG A 318 -18.99 -23.98 9.75
C ARG A 318 -17.57 -24.30 9.28
N VAL A 319 -16.63 -23.37 9.49
CA VAL A 319 -15.19 -23.61 9.25
C VAL A 319 -14.64 -24.75 10.12
N PHE A 320 -15.31 -25.06 11.24
CA PHE A 320 -14.98 -26.19 12.09
C PHE A 320 -15.64 -27.52 11.67
N ASP A 321 -16.65 -27.48 10.80
CA ASP A 321 -17.39 -28.66 10.33
C ASP A 321 -16.56 -29.49 9.33
N GLU A 322 -15.59 -28.86 8.64
CA GLU A 322 -14.65 -29.56 7.78
C GLU A 322 -13.51 -30.19 8.62
N PRO A 323 -13.12 -31.45 8.34
CA PRO A 323 -12.05 -32.11 9.06
C PRO A 323 -10.73 -31.33 8.91
N PRO A 324 -9.87 -31.32 9.94
CA PRO A 324 -8.58 -30.66 9.86
C PRO A 324 -7.76 -31.25 8.68
N PRO A 325 -7.06 -30.41 7.90
CA PRO A 325 -6.30 -30.90 6.76
C PRO A 325 -5.20 -31.85 7.23
N GLY A 326 -5.27 -33.12 6.79
CA GLY A 326 -4.29 -34.17 7.11
C GLY A 326 -4.83 -35.36 7.92
N GLY A 327 -6.11 -35.37 8.33
CA GLY A 327 -6.75 -36.56 8.90
C GLY A 327 -7.22 -37.55 7.82
N PRO A 328 -7.16 -38.88 8.03
CA PRO A 328 -7.65 -39.83 7.05
C PRO A 328 -9.13 -39.57 6.78
N ALA A 329 -9.51 -39.52 5.51
CA ALA A 329 -10.91 -39.46 5.09
C ALA A 329 -11.64 -40.66 5.71
N SER A 330 -12.43 -40.43 6.76
CA SER A 330 -13.24 -41.49 7.35
C SER A 330 -14.33 -41.84 6.36
N CYS A 331 -14.17 -42.99 5.71
CA CYS A 331 -15.20 -43.67 4.93
C CYS A 331 -16.45 -43.82 5.81
N LEU A 332 -17.45 -42.96 5.62
CA LEU A 332 -18.78 -43.24 6.15
C LEU A 332 -19.37 -44.41 5.35
N HIS A 333 -19.47 -45.54 6.04
CA HIS A 333 -20.22 -46.72 5.65
C HIS A 333 -21.64 -46.34 5.21
N ALA A 334 -22.00 -46.69 3.98
CA ALA A 334 -23.38 -46.94 3.62
C ALA A 334 -23.74 -48.36 4.11
N ALA A 335 -24.63 -48.45 5.10
CA ALA A 335 -25.29 -49.71 5.45
C ALA A 335 -26.36 -50.05 4.40
N PRO A 336 -26.57 -51.33 4.04
CA PRO A 336 -27.60 -51.71 3.09
C PRO A 336 -28.96 -51.79 3.80
N ALA A 337 -30.01 -51.27 3.16
CA ALA A 337 -31.39 -51.48 3.58
C ALA A 337 -31.85 -52.88 3.14
N ILE A 338 -32.50 -53.58 4.06
CA ILE A 338 -33.31 -54.80 3.82
C ILE A 338 -34.66 -54.38 3.24
#